data_AF-A0A0G2JDU8-F1
#
_entry.id   AF-A0A0G2JDU8-F1
#
_cell.length_a   1.000
_cell.length_b   1.000
_cell.length_c   1.000
_cell.angle_alpha   90.00
_cell.angle_beta   90.00
_cell.angle_gamma   90.00
#
_symmetry.space_group_name_H-M   'P 1'
#
loop_
_entity.id
_entity.type
_entity.pdbx_description
1 polymer ?
#
loop_
_entity_poly.entity_id
_entity_poly.type
_entity_poly.pdbx_seq_one_letter_code
_entity_poly.pdbx_strand_id
1 'polypeptide(L)'
;MFITPAHYSDVVDERSIIKLCGYPLCQKKLGVIPKQKYRISTKTNKVYDITERKSFCSNFCYRASKFFETQIPKTPVWVREE
;
A
#
# COMPACT_ATOMS: atom_id res chain seq x y z
N MET A 1 16.69 11.40 3.80
CA MET A 1 15.53 10.47 3.68
C MET A 1 16.00 9.03 3.88
N PHE A 2 15.43 8.28 4.83
CA PHE A 2 16.03 7.04 5.37
C PHE A 2 15.41 5.72 4.87
N ILE A 3 14.50 5.78 3.89
CA ILE A 3 13.81 4.60 3.36
C ILE A 3 13.99 4.47 1.85
N THR A 4 13.89 3.23 1.37
CA THR A 4 13.79 2.85 -0.05
C THR A 4 12.35 2.40 -0.34
N PRO A 5 11.94 2.30 -1.61
CA PRO A 5 10.59 1.83 -1.93
C PRO A 5 10.33 0.40 -1.44
N ALA A 6 11.37 -0.45 -1.41
CA ALA A 6 11.29 -1.80 -0.85
C ALA A 6 10.94 -1.75 0.64
N HIS A 7 11.65 -0.93 1.43
CA HIS A 7 11.33 -0.73 2.85
C HIS A 7 9.90 -0.22 3.05
N TYR A 8 9.41 0.63 2.14
CA TYR A 8 8.03 1.10 2.22
C TYR A 8 7.01 -0.01 1.94
N SER A 9 7.28 -0.89 0.98
CA SER A 9 6.46 -2.08 0.72
C SER A 9 6.39 -2.95 1.97
N ASP A 10 7.54 -3.23 2.60
CA ASP A 10 7.60 -4.02 3.83
C ASP A 10 6.75 -3.38 4.94
N VAL A 11 6.82 -2.06 5.10
CA VAL A 11 5.98 -1.33 6.08
C VAL A 11 4.49 -1.50 5.78
N VAL A 12 4.07 -1.46 4.52
CA VAL A 12 2.66 -1.68 4.14
C VAL A 12 2.23 -3.11 4.49
N ASP A 13 3.08 -4.09 4.20
CA ASP A 13 2.81 -5.50 4.46
C ASP A 13 2.73 -5.80 5.96
N GLU A 14 3.71 -5.37 6.75
CA GLU A 14 3.72 -5.52 8.21
C GLU A 14 2.49 -4.88 8.86
N ARG A 15 2.09 -3.69 8.39
CA ARG A 15 0.86 -3.03 8.86
C ARG A 15 -0.39 -3.84 8.50
N SER A 16 -0.42 -4.46 7.33
CA SER A 16 -1.55 -5.29 6.91
C SER A 16 -1.67 -6.57 7.75
N ILE A 17 -0.53 -7.18 8.16
CA ILE A 17 -0.48 -8.36 9.03
C ILE A 17 -1.14 -8.06 10.38
N ILE A 18 -0.84 -6.91 10.98
CA ILE A 18 -1.48 -6.45 12.22
C ILE A 18 -2.86 -5.80 12.01
N LYS A 19 -3.43 -5.94 10.81
CA LYS A 19 -4.75 -5.41 10.42
C LYS A 19 -4.90 -3.89 10.58
N LEU A 20 -3.83 -3.14 10.31
CA LEU A 20 -3.86 -1.69 10.18
C LEU A 20 -3.81 -1.26 8.71
N CYS A 21 -4.33 -0.07 8.43
CA CYS A 21 -4.22 0.53 7.11
C CYS A 21 -2.73 0.71 6.75
N GLY A 22 -2.33 0.24 5.57
CA GLY A 22 -0.96 0.32 5.06
C GLY A 22 -0.45 1.75 4.89
N TYR A 23 -1.34 2.74 4.78
CA TYR A 23 -0.92 4.15 4.76
C TYR A 23 -0.39 4.54 6.16
N PRO A 24 0.91 4.91 6.31
CA PRO A 24 1.53 5.07 7.63
C PRO A 24 0.86 6.11 8.53
N LEU A 25 0.33 7.19 7.94
CA LEU A 25 -0.35 8.26 8.67
C LEU A 25 -1.79 7.89 9.11
N CYS A 26 -2.31 6.74 8.68
CA CYS A 26 -3.65 6.30 9.03
C CYS A 26 -3.62 5.24 10.13
N GLN A 27 -4.30 5.49 11.25
CA GLN A 27 -4.40 4.54 12.37
C GLN A 27 -5.64 3.64 12.29
N LYS A 28 -6.42 3.72 11.20
CA LYS A 28 -7.64 2.90 11.05
C LYS A 28 -7.27 1.43 10.88
N LYS A 29 -8.01 0.57 11.57
CA LYS A 29 -7.95 -0.88 11.39
C LYS A 29 -8.63 -1.30 10.10
N LEU A 30 -8.09 -2.33 9.46
CA LEU A 30 -8.74 -3.01 8.35
C LEU A 30 -9.88 -3.86 8.92
N GLY A 31 -11.05 -3.76 8.29
CA GLY A 31 -12.22 -4.56 8.64
C GLY A 31 -12.11 -5.97 8.07
N VAL A 32 -13.23 -6.50 7.56
CA VAL A 32 -13.24 -7.82 6.90
C VAL A 32 -12.48 -7.73 5.57
N ILE A 33 -11.30 -8.36 5.52
CA ILE A 33 -10.47 -8.41 4.31
C ILE A 33 -11.00 -9.54 3.41
N PRO A 34 -11.38 -9.25 2.14
CA PRO A 34 -11.83 -10.28 1.21
C PRO A 34 -10.71 -11.28 0.88
N LYS A 35 -11.02 -12.58 0.89
CA LYS A 35 -10.06 -13.64 0.51
C LYS A 35 -9.75 -13.66 -1.00
N GLN A 36 -10.71 -13.27 -1.84
CA GLN A 36 -10.58 -13.29 -3.31
C GLN A 36 -9.47 -12.37 -3.85
N LYS A 37 -8.65 -12.84 -4.79
CA LYS A 37 -7.58 -12.04 -5.42
C LYS A 37 -8.09 -11.08 -6.48
N TYR A 38 -9.08 -11.51 -7.26
CA TYR A 38 -9.60 -10.75 -8.39
C TYR A 38 -11.03 -10.29 -8.15
N ARG A 39 -11.40 -9.15 -8.77
CA ARG A 39 -12.76 -8.62 -8.79
C ARG A 39 -13.18 -8.31 -10.22
N ILE A 40 -14.29 -8.90 -10.66
CA ILE A 40 -14.89 -8.65 -11.97
C ILE A 40 -15.79 -7.41 -11.87
N SER A 41 -15.60 -6.45 -12.77
CA SER A 41 -16.48 -5.30 -12.95
C SER A 41 -17.25 -5.44 -14.25
N THR A 42 -18.56 -5.67 -14.16
CA THR A 42 -19.46 -5.73 -15.31
C THR A 42 -19.74 -4.37 -15.93
N LYS A 43 -19.54 -3.27 -15.19
CA LYS A 43 -19.70 -1.90 -15.71
C LYS A 43 -18.63 -1.52 -16.73
N THR A 44 -17.42 -2.04 -16.54
CA THR A 44 -16.25 -1.73 -17.37
C THR A 44 -15.74 -2.95 -18.13
N ASN A 45 -16.39 -4.11 -17.97
CA ASN A 45 -15.97 -5.42 -18.47
C ASN A 45 -14.47 -5.70 -18.26
N LYS A 46 -13.99 -5.41 -17.03
CA LYS A 46 -12.58 -5.57 -16.65
C LYS A 46 -12.44 -6.40 -15.37
N VAL A 47 -11.38 -7.20 -15.33
CA VAL A 47 -10.94 -7.95 -14.14
C VAL A 47 -9.85 -7.14 -13.45
N TYR A 48 -10.08 -6.79 -12.19
CA TYR A 48 -9.11 -6.06 -11.36
C TYR A 48 -8.44 -7.01 -10.38
N ASP A 49 -7.11 -6.89 -10.23
CA ASP A 49 -6.43 -7.45 -9.07
C ASP A 49 -6.63 -6.52 -7.87
N ILE A 50 -7.14 -7.06 -6.77
CA ILE A 50 -7.43 -6.29 -5.56
C ILE A 50 -6.45 -6.57 -4.42
N THR A 51 -5.38 -7.34 -4.67
CA THR A 51 -4.36 -7.68 -3.66
C THR A 51 -3.83 -6.46 -2.92
N GLU A 52 -3.21 -5.52 -3.61
CA GLU A 52 -2.65 -4.32 -2.97
C GLU A 52 -3.74 -3.46 -2.31
N ARG A 53 -4.92 -3.38 -2.92
CA ARG A 53 -6.02 -2.55 -2.41
C ARG A 53 -6.50 -3.04 -1.05
N LYS A 54 -6.38 -4.33 -0.72
CA LYS A 54 -6.81 -4.91 0.58
C LYS A 54 -6.06 -4.34 1.77
N SER A 55 -4.83 -3.87 1.57
CA SER A 55 -4.00 -3.32 2.64
C SER A 55 -4.47 -1.94 3.10
N PHE A 56 -5.50 -1.34 2.49
CA PHE A 56 -5.92 0.03 2.77
C PHE A 56 -7.39 0.15 3.19
N CYS A 57 -7.69 1.07 4.12
CA CYS A 57 -9.06 1.29 4.59
C CYS A 57 -9.96 2.01 3.56
N SER A 58 -9.38 2.77 2.62
CA SER A 58 -10.14 3.58 1.64
C SER A 58 -9.35 3.80 0.35
N ASN A 59 -10.04 4.21 -0.72
CA ASN A 59 -9.39 4.59 -1.98
C ASN A 59 -8.49 5.82 -1.81
N PHE A 60 -8.83 6.69 -0.87
CA PHE A 60 -8.00 7.84 -0.52
C PHE A 60 -6.66 7.39 0.06
N CYS A 61 -6.67 6.52 1.08
CA CYS A 61 -5.43 6.02 1.69
C CYS A 61 -4.57 5.23 0.71
N TYR A 62 -5.20 4.45 -0.18
CA TYR A 62 -4.49 3.75 -1.25
C TYR A 62 -3.78 4.73 -2.19
N ARG A 63 -4.49 5.74 -2.71
CA ARG A 63 -3.91 6.75 -3.60
C ARG A 63 -2.82 7.58 -2.90
N ALA A 64 -3.05 8.01 -1.66
CA ALA A 64 -2.08 8.77 -0.89
C ALA A 64 -0.81 7.94 -0.59
N SER A 65 -0.97 6.65 -0.27
CA SER A 65 0.14 5.73 -0.07
C SER A 65 0.95 5.52 -1.35
N LYS A 66 0.31 5.26 -2.49
CA LYS A 66 1.00 5.14 -3.79
C LYS A 66 1.69 6.43 -4.21
N PHE A 67 1.06 7.58 -3.98
CA PHE A 67 1.67 8.88 -4.23
C PHE A 67 2.93 9.10 -3.37
N PHE A 68 2.89 8.70 -2.09
CA PHE A 68 4.06 8.75 -1.21
C PHE A 68 5.16 7.79 -1.68
N GLU A 69 4.82 6.55 -2.03
CA GLU A 69 5.75 5.53 -2.54
C GLU A 69 6.57 6.06 -3.73
N THR A 70 5.92 6.75 -4.68
CA THR A 70 6.60 7.31 -5.86
C THR A 70 7.62 8.41 -5.57
N GLN A 71 7.53 9.05 -4.40
CA GLN A 71 8.47 10.10 -3.98
C GLN A 71 9.72 9.52 -3.29
N ILE A 72 9.73 8.22 -3.00
CA ILE A 72 10.84 7.57 -2.31
C ILE A 72 12.01 7.33 -3.28
N PRO A 73 13.23 7.85 -3.02
CA PRO A 73 14.37 7.61 -3.87
C PRO A 73 14.70 6.13 -3.94
N LYS A 74 15.05 5.65 -5.13
CA LYS A 74 15.47 4.27 -5.36
C LYS A 74 16.94 4.01 -5.01
N THR A 75 17.71 5.08 -4.81
CA THR A 75 19.11 4.98 -4.40
C THR A 75 19.21 4.31 -3.04
N PRO A 76 20.16 3.38 -2.83
CA PRO A 76 20.33 2.77 -1.53
C PRO A 76 20.64 3.81 -0.44
N VAL A 77 20.20 3.55 0.80
CA VAL A 77 20.30 4.54 1.89
C VAL A 77 21.76 4.89 2.21
N TRP A 78 22.68 3.93 2.18
CA TRP A 78 24.10 4.13 2.50
C TRP A 78 24.87 4.97 1.48
N VAL A 79 24.29 5.25 0.31
CA VAL A 79 24.90 6.10 -0.74
C VAL A 79 24.44 7.56 -0.62
N ARG A 80 23.43 7.83 0.22
CA ARG A 80 22.87 9.18 0.36
C ARG A 80 23.76 9.97 1.30
N GLU A 81 24.37 11.03 0.77
CA GLU A 81 25.05 12.05 1.57
C GLU A 81 24.04 12.74 2.51
N GLU A 82 24.53 13.25 3.63
CA GLU A 82 23.75 13.82 4.72
C GLU A 82 23.13 15.18 4.36
#